data_AF-A0A6G3XU11-F1
#
_entry.id   AF-A0A6G3XU11-F1
#
_cell.length_a   1.000
_cell.length_b   1.000
_cell.length_c   1.000
_cell.angle_alpha   90.00
_cell.angle_beta   90.00
_cell.angle_gamma   90.00
#
_symmetry.space_group_name_H-M   'P 1'
#
loop_
_entity.id
_entity.type
_entity.pdbx_description
1 polymer ?
#
loop_
_entity_poly.entity_id
_entity_poly.type
_entity_poly.pdbx_seq_one_letter_code
_entity_poly.pdbx_strand_id
1 'polypeptide(L)' 'GVGRAMLAFLLDAYVEDEAPNAKGVMEKRTVMRLDPRLAPVKVAVLPLSRNPQLSPKAKGLATDLRKNWNIEFDDA' A
#
# COMPACT_ATOMS: atom_id res chain seq x y z
N GLY A 1 -11.84 6.18 -24.30
CA GLY A 1 -12.16 7.13 -23.20
C GLY A 1 -11.47 6.72 -21.92
N VAL A 2 -11.89 5.61 -21.31
CA VAL A 2 -11.46 5.16 -19.97
C VAL A 2 -9.93 5.04 -19.82
N GLY A 3 -9.22 4.46 -20.78
CA GLY A 3 -7.76 4.33 -20.69
C GLY A 3 -7.02 5.67 -20.58
N ARG A 4 -7.49 6.72 -21.27
CA ARG A 4 -6.90 8.06 -21.17
C ARG A 4 -7.24 8.73 -19.83
N ALA A 5 -8.46 8.52 -19.32
CA ALA A 5 -8.85 9.02 -18.01
C ALA A 5 -8.03 8.35 -16.89
N MET A 6 -7.80 7.03 -16.98
CA MET A 6 -6.92 6.32 -16.07
C MET A 6 -5.49 6.88 -16.10
N LEU A 7 -4.94 7.11 -17.29
CA LEU A 7 -3.62 7.74 -17.44
C LEU A 7 -3.57 9.15 -16.83
N ALA A 8 -4.63 9.95 -17.00
CA ALA A 8 -4.71 11.26 -16.37
C ALA A 8 -4.68 11.17 -14.83
N PHE A 9 -5.43 10.23 -14.23
CA PHE A 9 -5.37 10.02 -12.78
C PHE A 9 -4.02 9.51 -12.28
N LEU A 10 -3.32 8.69 -13.07
CA LEU A 10 -1.96 8.25 -12.73
C LEU A 10 -0.96 9.39 -12.77
N LEU A 11 -1.03 10.25 -13.79
CA LEU A 11 -0.16 11.41 -13.91
C LEU A 11 -0.40 12.43 -12.79
N ASP A 12 -1.66 12.68 -12.44
CA ASP A 12 -2.05 13.58 -11.35
C ASP A 12 -1.59 13.07 -9.98
N ALA A 13 -1.64 11.74 -9.76
CA ALA A 13 -1.22 11.14 -8.50
C ALA A 13 0.30 11.03 -8.32
N TYR A 14 1.11 11.27 -9.34
CA TYR A 14 2.57 11.13 -9.26
C TYR A 14 3.18 12.27 -8.43
N VAL A 15 3.82 11.93 -7.32
CA VAL A 15 4.47 12.90 -6.42
C VAL A 15 5.84 12.36 -5.98
N GLU A 16 6.83 13.23 -5.88
CA GLU A 16 8.09 12.95 -5.20
C GLU A 16 8.06 13.56 -3.80
N ASP A 17 8.34 12.76 -2.78
CA ASP A 17 8.27 13.14 -1.38
C ASP A 17 9.53 12.66 -0.64
N GLU A 18 9.84 13.26 0.49
CA GLU A 18 10.96 12.84 1.34
C GLU A 18 10.42 12.08 2.55
N ALA A 19 10.98 10.91 2.83
CA ALA A 19 10.61 10.14 3.99
C ALA A 19 11.81 9.43 4.61
N PRO A 20 11.78 9.19 5.93
CA PRO A 20 12.84 8.46 6.60
C PRO A 20 12.82 6.99 6.16
N ASN A 21 14.00 6.48 5.81
CA ASN A 21 14.22 5.05 5.62
C ASN A 21 14.26 4.31 6.97
N ALA A 22 14.48 3.00 6.96
CA ALA A 22 14.55 2.18 8.19
C ALA A 22 15.64 2.61 9.19
N LYS A 23 16.60 3.45 8.79
CA LYS A 23 17.68 4.00 9.61
C LYS A 23 17.44 5.47 10.00
N GLY A 24 16.29 6.04 9.66
CA GLY A 24 15.92 7.43 9.95
C GLY A 24 16.55 8.47 9.02
N VAL A 25 17.21 8.05 7.93
CA VAL A 25 17.78 8.98 6.95
C VAL A 25 16.70 9.37 5.95
N MET A 26 16.55 10.66 5.71
CA MET A 26 15.60 11.19 4.73
C MET A 26 16.04 10.81 3.31
N GLU A 27 15.18 10.09 2.60
CA GLU A 27 15.39 9.69 1.23
C GLU A 27 14.22 10.17 0.37
N LYS A 28 14.56 10.61 -0.85
CA LYS A 28 13.57 10.99 -1.84
C LYS A 28 12.94 9.72 -2.41
N ARG A 29 11.61 9.64 -2.38
CA ARG A 29 10.84 8.53 -2.92
C ARG A 29 9.72 9.04 -3.82
N THR A 30 9.41 8.25 -4.84
CA THR A 30 8.21 8.46 -5.65
C THR A 30 7.02 7.80 -4.96
N VAL A 31 5.89 8.50 -4.86
CA VAL A 31 4.62 8.01 -4.33
C VAL A 31 3.48 8.30 -5.30
N MET A 32 2.47 7.43 -5.30
CA MET A 32 1.24 7.63 -6.06
C MET A 32 0.11 8.02 -5.08
N ARG A 33 -0.22 9.31 -5.01
CA ARG A 33 -1.29 9.84 -4.15
C ARG A 33 -2.67 9.72 -4.81
N LEU A 34 -3.08 8.49 -5.09
CA LEU A 34 -4.39 8.19 -5.70
C LEU A 34 -5.54 8.60 -4.77
N ASP A 35 -6.65 9.09 -5.35
CA ASP A 35 -7.90 9.26 -4.59
C ASP A 35 -8.28 7.93 -3.92
N PRO A 36 -8.69 7.93 -2.64
CA PRO A 36 -9.02 6.71 -1.91
C PRO A 36 -10.06 5.81 -2.58
N ARG A 37 -10.94 6.36 -3.43
CA ARG A 37 -11.92 5.60 -4.22
C ARG A 37 -11.27 4.89 -5.40
N LEU A 38 -10.25 5.49 -6.00
CA LEU A 38 -9.55 5.00 -7.20
C LEU A 38 -8.37 4.06 -6.88
N ALA A 39 -7.81 4.11 -5.68
CA ALA A 39 -6.66 3.28 -5.30
C ALA A 39 -6.93 1.77 -5.54
N PRO A 40 -6.11 1.04 -6.32
CA PRO A 40 -6.39 -0.35 -6.66
C PRO A 40 -6.25 -1.29 -5.45
N VAL A 41 -5.30 -1.00 -4.57
CA VAL A 41 -5.11 -1.69 -3.28
C VAL A 41 -5.38 -0.67 -2.17
N LYS A 42 -6.27 -1.01 -1.23
CA LYS A 42 -6.67 -0.10 -0.15
C LYS A 42 -5.78 -0.25 1.09
N VAL A 43 -5.36 -1.48 1.38
CA VAL A 43 -4.54 -1.80 2.55
C VAL A 43 -3.53 -2.87 2.17
N ALA A 44 -2.30 -2.73 2.65
CA ALA A 44 -1.29 -3.77 2.62
C ALA A 44 -1.02 -4.24 4.06
N VAL A 45 -1.05 -5.54 4.31
CA VAL A 45 -0.80 -6.14 5.62
C VAL A 45 0.51 -6.91 5.56
N LEU A 46 1.50 -6.49 6.36
CA LEU A 46 2.85 -7.07 6.39
C LEU A 46 3.28 -7.36 7.85
N PRO A 47 3.70 -8.59 8.18
CA PRO A 47 4.28 -8.89 9.48
C PRO A 47 5.71 -8.32 9.55
N LEU A 48 5.97 -7.42 10.51
CA LEU A 48 7.26 -6.71 10.63
C LEU A 48 8.41 -7.58 11.18
N SER A 49 8.19 -8.86 11.45
CA SER A 49 9.23 -9.81 11.85
C SER A 49 8.79 -11.26 11.63
N ARG A 50 9.74 -12.20 11.65
CA ARG A 50 9.52 -13.65 11.54
C ARG A 50 9.01 -14.32 12.83
N ASN A 51 8.45 -13.54 13.77
CA ASN A 51 7.88 -14.10 14.98
C ASN A 51 6.68 -15.00 14.60
N PRO A 52 6.69 -16.30 14.93
CA PRO A 52 5.63 -17.24 14.54
C PRO A 52 4.25 -16.86 15.10
N GLN A 53 4.18 -16.00 16.13
CA GLN A 53 2.92 -15.49 16.66
C GLN A 53 2.31 -14.35 15.83
N LEU A 54 3.10 -13.66 14.98
CA LEU A 54 2.61 -12.54 14.17
C LEU A 54 1.92 -13.01 12.89
N SER A 55 2.41 -14.06 12.24
CA SER A 55 1.85 -14.53 10.97
C SER A 55 0.36 -14.90 11.07
N PRO A 56 -0.10 -15.65 12.09
CA PRO A 56 -1.54 -15.95 12.24
C PRO A 56 -2.39 -14.69 12.46
N LYS A 57 -1.89 -13.72 13.24
CA LYS A 57 -2.59 -12.46 13.50
C LYS A 57 -2.71 -11.60 12.24
N ALA A 58 -1.61 -11.48 11.48
CA ALA A 58 -1.58 -10.73 10.23
C ALA A 58 -2.50 -11.37 9.17
N LYS A 59 -2.52 -12.71 9.08
CA LYS A 59 -3.45 -13.45 8.20
C LYS A 59 -4.92 -13.26 8.61
N GLY A 60 -5.21 -13.27 9.91
CA GLY A 60 -6.54 -12.97 10.44
C GLY A 60 -7.02 -11.57 10.05
N LEU A 61 -6.19 -10.55 10.31
CA LEU A 61 -6.48 -9.17 9.94
C LEU A 61 -6.70 -9.01 8.43
N ALA A 62 -5.82 -9.60 7.61
CA ALA A 62 -5.96 -9.57 6.16
C ALA A 62 -7.30 -10.19 5.70
N THR A 63 -7.70 -11.31 6.32
CA THR A 63 -8.98 -11.97 6.03
C THR A 63 -10.19 -11.09 6.36
N ASP A 64 -10.14 -10.40 7.51
CA ASP A 64 -11.23 -9.50 7.91
C ASP A 64 -11.34 -8.28 7.00
N LEU A 65 -10.22 -7.69 6.59
CA LEU A 65 -10.21 -6.54 5.68
C LEU A 65 -10.65 -6.89 4.25
N ARG A 66 -10.36 -8.12 3.77
CA ARG A 66 -10.81 -8.61 2.45
C ARG A 66 -12.32 -8.63 2.28
N LYS A 67 -13.09 -8.65 3.37
CA LYS A 67 -14.55 -8.61 3.32
C LYS A 67 -15.08 -7.30 2.72
N ASN A 68 -14.29 -6.21 2.81
CA ASN A 68 -14.72 -4.87 2.43
C ASN A 68 -13.88 -4.26 1.30
N TRP A 69 -12.61 -4.63 1.18
CA TRP A 69 -11.67 -3.96 0.29
C TRP A 69 -10.72 -4.92 -0.44
N ASN A 70 -10.18 -4.46 -1.56
CA ASN A 70 -9.03 -5.10 -2.19
C ASN A 70 -7.78 -4.83 -1.33
N ILE A 71 -7.15 -5.89 -0.82
CA ILE A 71 -6.02 -5.81 0.10
C ILE A 71 -4.90 -6.76 -0.32
N GLU A 72 -3.68 -6.30 -0.13
CA GLU A 72 -2.46 -7.07 -0.35
C GLU A 72 -1.96 -7.64 0.97
N PHE A 73 -1.46 -8.87 0.95
CA PHE A 73 -0.80 -9.48 2.09
C PHE A 73 0.53 -10.05 1.62
N ASP A 74 1.60 -9.69 2.33
CA ASP A 74 2.96 -10.14 2.05
C ASP A 74 3.52 -10.81 3.32
N ASP A 75 4.02 -12.05 3.20
CA ASP A 75 4.59 -12.83 4.31
C ASP A 75 6.08 -13.16 4.20
N ALA A 76 6.85 -12.32 3.49
CA ALA A 76 8.32 -12.36 3.35
C ALA A 76 9.15 -12.94 4.53
#